data_AF-A0A2C6WNU7-F1
#
_entry.id   AF-A0A2C6WNU7-F1
#
_cell.length_a   1.000
_cell.length_b   1.000
_cell.length_c   1.000
_cell.angle_alpha   90.00
_cell.angle_beta   90.00
_cell.angle_gamma   90.00
#
_symmetry.space_group_name_H-M   'P 1'
#
loop_
_entity.id
_entity.type
_entity.pdbx_description
1 polymer ?
#
loop_
_entity_poly.entity_id
_entity_poly.type
_entity_poly.pdbx_seq_one_letter_code
_entity_poly.pdbx_strand_id
1 'polypeptide(L)'
;MKNTMKIALSGAIALSTLSPLTNVVHAEEQQEQNIPKQTSQKAGNVNDNNYMEKNFDLRKRIMALVGAAENTNSNYSNNYSYIEDIGDHRGYTAGIIGFTTGTDDMVHLVKHYNKINPNNDLKKYEGALKQLSKEGSESHKGLEGFDKAWKNASKNDRDNFVKAQNYVLKHDYMDKAVQAAKDDGLSQLGQYVYFDAIVKHGPGEFKQGGYKGKDPADWSFDELRESTIDKSGGKSPKNGVNEEDFLNAFLDGRFKSIQKENENDESNDNDVFDRLKTQQQFIKDKNFDLKLPLDFKMNGENFHLDQDAINHYNDQDLDFDNA
;
A
#
# COMPACT_ATOMS: atom_id res chain seq x y z
N MET A 1 -1.66 -21.37 -20.49
CA MET A 1 -1.57 -20.16 -19.65
C MET A 1 -0.10 -19.80 -19.61
N LYS A 2 0.30 -18.62 -20.09
CA LYS A 2 1.67 -18.15 -19.86
C LYS A 2 1.79 -17.97 -18.34
N ASN A 3 2.83 -18.55 -17.73
CA ASN A 3 3.26 -18.10 -16.41
C ASN A 3 3.77 -16.67 -16.62
N THR A 4 2.90 -15.68 -16.53
CA THR A 4 3.30 -14.29 -16.30
C THR A 4 4.00 -14.30 -14.95
N MET A 5 5.27 -13.91 -14.97
CA MET A 5 6.08 -13.79 -13.76
C MET A 5 5.41 -12.69 -12.94
N LYS A 6 4.90 -13.02 -11.76
CA LYS A 6 4.17 -12.05 -10.94
C LYS A 6 5.16 -11.01 -10.45
N ILE A 7 4.75 -9.75 -10.56
CA ILE A 7 5.57 -8.57 -10.36
C ILE A 7 6.22 -8.62 -8.97
N ALA A 8 7.55 -8.52 -8.95
CA ALA A 8 8.32 -8.33 -7.72
C ALA A 8 7.85 -7.04 -7.03
N LEU A 9 7.30 -7.09 -5.81
CA LEU A 9 7.15 -5.86 -5.01
C LEU A 9 8.50 -5.53 -4.35
N SER A 10 8.84 -4.26 -4.22
CA SER A 10 10.08 -3.83 -3.58
C SER A 10 9.73 -3.42 -2.15
N GLY A 11 10.12 -4.26 -1.19
CA GLY A 11 10.00 -3.89 0.22
C GLY A 11 11.19 -3.04 0.61
N ALA A 12 11.02 -1.73 0.77
CA ALA A 12 12.01 -0.92 1.47
C ALA A 12 12.14 -1.46 2.92
N ILE A 13 13.32 -1.95 3.30
CA ILE A 13 13.58 -2.45 4.66
C ILE A 13 13.66 -1.24 5.61
N ALA A 14 12.54 -0.89 6.24
CA ALA A 14 12.51 0.11 7.29
C ALA A 14 13.04 -0.49 8.61
N LEU A 15 14.36 -0.41 8.83
CA LEU A 15 14.97 -0.68 10.14
C LEU A 15 14.61 0.45 11.13
N SER A 16 13.54 0.29 11.90
CA SER A 16 13.19 1.22 12.98
C SER A 16 14.15 1.08 14.17
N THR A 17 15.06 2.04 14.38
CA THR A 17 15.85 2.12 15.61
C THR A 17 15.05 2.82 16.71
N LEU A 18 14.61 2.06 17.73
CA LEU A 18 14.01 2.60 18.96
C LEU A 18 15.09 3.26 19.83
N SER A 19 15.05 4.59 19.95
CA SER A 19 15.80 5.32 20.99
C SER A 19 14.92 5.54 22.22
N PRO A 20 15.40 5.34 23.45
CA PRO A 20 14.61 5.60 24.65
C PRO A 20 14.55 7.10 24.96
N LEU A 21 13.34 7.65 25.04
CA LEU A 21 13.08 9.01 25.54
C LEU A 21 13.22 9.02 27.07
N THR A 22 14.19 9.78 27.57
CA THR A 22 14.26 10.20 28.98
C THR A 22 13.39 11.44 29.20
N ASN A 23 12.37 11.32 30.04
CA ASN A 23 11.59 12.45 30.54
C ASN A 23 12.43 13.32 31.49
N VAL A 24 12.46 14.64 31.25
CA VAL A 24 12.58 15.63 32.32
C VAL A 24 11.66 16.81 31.99
N VAL A 25 10.72 17.04 32.89
CA VAL A 25 9.79 18.16 32.98
C VAL A 25 10.56 19.44 33.32
N HIS A 26 10.23 20.58 32.72
CA HIS A 26 10.16 21.88 33.41
C HIS A 26 9.13 22.78 32.71
N ALA A 27 8.19 23.26 33.52
CA ALA A 27 7.19 24.26 33.16
C ALA A 27 7.78 25.65 33.35
N GLU A 28 7.38 26.60 32.51
CA GLU A 28 7.41 28.03 32.84
C GLU A 28 6.31 28.75 32.03
N GLU A 29 5.37 29.35 32.76
CA GLU A 29 4.33 30.25 32.28
C GLU A 29 4.95 31.61 31.94
N GLN A 30 4.64 32.18 30.77
CA GLN A 30 4.58 33.64 30.61
C GLN A 30 3.39 34.03 29.73
N GLN A 31 2.55 34.90 30.28
CA GLN A 31 1.46 35.60 29.62
C GLN A 31 2.01 36.70 28.71
N GLU A 32 1.50 36.82 27.48
CA GLU A 32 1.43 38.13 26.81
C GLU A 32 0.32 38.20 25.75
N GLN A 33 -0.70 38.98 26.10
CA GLN A 33 -1.44 39.99 25.33
C GLN A 33 -2.06 39.65 23.94
N ASN A 34 -3.39 39.81 23.93
CA ASN A 34 -4.30 39.86 22.79
C ASN A 34 -3.88 40.81 21.65
N ILE A 35 -3.75 40.27 20.44
CA ILE A 35 -3.93 41.02 19.18
C ILE A 35 -4.93 40.21 18.32
N PRO A 36 -6.09 40.76 17.92
CA PRO A 36 -7.04 40.03 17.10
C PRO A 36 -6.59 40.06 15.64
N LYS A 37 -5.78 39.08 15.21
CA LYS A 37 -5.61 38.79 13.78
C LYS A 37 -6.77 37.93 13.32
N GLN A 38 -7.75 38.58 12.68
CA GLN A 38 -8.65 37.96 11.73
C GLN A 38 -7.82 37.20 10.69
N THR A 39 -7.71 35.90 10.87
CA THR A 39 -7.28 34.99 9.81
C THR A 39 -8.42 34.01 9.63
N SER A 40 -9.37 34.38 8.78
CA SER A 40 -10.41 33.48 8.29
C SER A 40 -9.74 32.41 7.43
N GLN A 41 -9.22 31.35 8.07
CA GLN A 41 -8.92 30.11 7.39
C GLN A 41 -10.26 29.46 7.03
N LYS A 42 -10.67 29.58 5.76
CA LYS A 42 -11.55 28.58 5.17
C LYS A 42 -10.75 27.28 5.08
N ALA A 43 -10.72 26.50 6.16
CA ALA A 43 -10.57 25.07 6.02
C ALA A 43 -11.81 24.63 5.22
N GLY A 44 -11.64 24.38 3.92
CA GLY A 44 -12.70 23.72 3.15
C GLY A 44 -13.01 22.42 3.87
N ASN A 45 -14.26 22.23 4.29
CA ASN A 45 -14.68 20.99 4.94
C ASN A 45 -14.28 19.83 4.03
N VAL A 46 -13.32 19.03 4.47
CA VAL A 46 -12.96 17.79 3.79
C VAL A 46 -14.21 16.91 3.83
N ASN A 47 -14.74 16.55 2.66
CA ASN A 47 -15.82 15.58 2.59
C ASN A 47 -15.22 14.19 2.82
N ASP A 48 -15.35 13.66 4.02
CA ASP A 48 -14.76 12.36 4.37
C ASP A 48 -15.26 11.21 3.48
N ASN A 49 -16.46 11.32 2.90
CA ASN A 49 -16.98 10.36 1.92
C ASN A 49 -16.24 10.40 0.57
N ASN A 50 -15.25 11.27 0.41
CA ASN A 50 -14.36 11.25 -0.74
C ASN A 50 -13.19 10.27 -0.56
N TYR A 51 -13.02 9.68 0.62
CA TYR A 51 -11.86 8.84 0.93
C TYR A 51 -12.24 7.40 1.20
N MET A 52 -11.39 6.45 0.76
CA MET A 52 -11.68 5.00 0.87
C MET A 52 -11.83 4.50 2.32
N GLU A 53 -11.38 5.28 3.31
CA GLU A 53 -11.66 5.02 4.72
C GLU A 53 -13.16 5.02 5.04
N LYS A 54 -13.96 5.93 4.47
CA LYS A 54 -15.41 6.04 4.73
C LYS A 54 -16.28 5.73 3.51
N ASN A 55 -15.70 5.80 2.32
CA ASN A 55 -16.36 5.46 1.07
C ASN A 55 -16.09 4.00 0.71
N PHE A 56 -17.03 3.15 1.10
CA PHE A 56 -16.90 1.71 0.90
C PHE A 56 -16.90 1.31 -0.58
N ASP A 57 -17.67 1.98 -1.42
CA ASP A 57 -17.68 1.72 -2.87
C ASP A 57 -16.32 2.07 -3.50
N LEU A 58 -15.75 3.23 -3.15
CA LEU A 58 -14.40 3.59 -3.57
C LEU A 58 -13.36 2.58 -3.08
N ARG A 59 -13.47 2.12 -1.83
CA ARG A 59 -12.57 1.09 -1.28
C ARG A 59 -12.61 -0.18 -2.12
N LYS A 60 -13.79 -0.66 -2.49
CA LYS A 60 -13.92 -1.83 -3.38
C LYS A 60 -13.28 -1.61 -4.75
N ARG A 61 -13.51 -0.45 -5.38
CA ARG A 61 -12.90 -0.12 -6.68
C ARG A 61 -11.38 -0.12 -6.60
N ILE A 62 -10.81 0.52 -5.58
CA ILE A 62 -9.36 0.59 -5.35
C ILE A 62 -8.79 -0.81 -5.11
N MET A 63 -9.42 -1.62 -4.25
CA MET A 63 -8.97 -2.98 -3.98
C MET A 63 -9.09 -3.91 -5.19
N ALA A 64 -10.08 -3.69 -6.05
CA ALA A 64 -10.20 -4.42 -7.31
C ALA A 64 -9.08 -4.06 -8.30
N LEU A 65 -8.70 -2.79 -8.39
CA LEU A 65 -7.55 -2.33 -9.20
C LEU A 65 -6.23 -2.89 -8.66
N VAL A 66 -6.04 -2.88 -7.33
CA VAL A 66 -4.84 -3.48 -6.69
C VAL A 66 -4.82 -4.99 -6.90
N GLY A 67 -5.93 -5.70 -6.71
CA GLY A 67 -6.01 -7.14 -6.95
C GLY A 67 -5.72 -7.53 -8.40
N ALA A 68 -6.18 -6.72 -9.37
CA ALA A 68 -5.83 -6.91 -10.78
C ALA A 68 -4.31 -6.77 -11.00
N ALA A 69 -3.65 -5.86 -10.30
CA ALA A 69 -2.21 -5.65 -10.42
C ALA A 69 -1.37 -6.72 -9.68
N GLU A 70 -1.75 -7.08 -8.45
CA GLU A 70 -1.01 -8.02 -7.59
C GLU A 70 -1.25 -9.49 -7.95
N ASN A 71 -2.48 -9.83 -8.37
CA ASN A 71 -2.90 -11.20 -8.53
C ASN A 71 -3.55 -11.50 -9.88
N THR A 72 -3.58 -10.53 -10.81
CA THR A 72 -4.31 -10.65 -12.09
C THR A 72 -5.77 -11.05 -11.87
N ASN A 73 -6.35 -10.58 -10.76
CA ASN A 73 -7.72 -10.89 -10.36
C ASN A 73 -8.35 -9.71 -9.61
N SER A 74 -9.34 -9.07 -10.23
CA SER A 74 -10.05 -7.94 -9.64
C SER A 74 -11.00 -8.33 -8.50
N ASN A 75 -11.33 -9.61 -8.35
CA ASN A 75 -12.09 -10.11 -7.20
C ASN A 75 -11.13 -10.48 -6.07
N TYR A 76 -10.89 -9.51 -5.19
CA TYR A 76 -9.98 -9.59 -4.05
C TYR A 76 -10.28 -10.74 -3.07
N SER A 77 -11.51 -11.26 -3.03
CA SER A 77 -11.90 -12.38 -2.17
C SER A 77 -11.05 -13.64 -2.40
N ASN A 78 -10.53 -13.80 -3.61
CA ASN A 78 -9.69 -14.93 -4.00
C ASN A 78 -8.23 -14.82 -3.52
N ASN A 79 -7.80 -13.61 -3.15
CA ASN A 79 -6.38 -13.31 -2.94
C ASN A 79 -5.94 -13.61 -1.49
N TYR A 80 -6.86 -13.64 -0.52
CA TYR A 80 -6.53 -13.96 0.89
C TYR A 80 -5.82 -15.29 1.10
N SER A 81 -6.10 -16.28 0.23
CA SER A 81 -5.52 -17.62 0.33
C SER A 81 -4.20 -17.77 -0.44
N TYR A 82 -3.84 -16.76 -1.22
CA TYR A 82 -2.65 -16.78 -2.07
C TYR A 82 -1.39 -16.90 -1.22
N ILE A 83 -0.45 -17.73 -1.67
CA ILE A 83 0.90 -17.85 -1.12
C ILE A 83 1.80 -18.53 -2.15
N GLU A 84 2.93 -17.89 -2.45
CA GLU A 84 3.93 -18.34 -3.41
C GLU A 84 5.26 -17.65 -3.11
N ASP A 85 6.38 -18.36 -3.23
CA ASP A 85 7.66 -17.69 -3.39
C ASP A 85 7.85 -17.47 -4.90
N ILE A 86 7.81 -16.21 -5.31
CA ILE A 86 7.85 -15.81 -6.71
C ILE A 86 9.28 -15.57 -7.21
N GLY A 87 10.29 -15.84 -6.38
CA GLY A 87 11.70 -15.72 -6.76
C GLY A 87 12.21 -14.29 -6.83
N ASP A 88 11.59 -13.37 -6.09
CA ASP A 88 11.94 -11.94 -6.07
C ASP A 88 12.70 -11.50 -4.82
N HIS A 89 13.33 -12.48 -4.16
CA HIS A 89 14.20 -12.27 -3.01
C HIS A 89 13.51 -11.75 -1.73
N ARG A 90 12.20 -11.92 -1.62
CA ARG A 90 11.43 -11.61 -0.40
C ARG A 90 10.91 -12.86 0.33
N GLY A 91 11.21 -14.05 -0.18
CA GLY A 91 10.66 -15.32 0.28
C GLY A 91 9.20 -15.50 -0.11
N TYR A 92 8.37 -16.10 0.75
CA TYR A 92 6.96 -16.22 0.46
C TYR A 92 6.28 -14.85 0.36
N THR A 93 5.53 -14.65 -0.71
CA THR A 93 4.56 -13.58 -0.93
C THR A 93 3.15 -14.14 -0.81
N ALA A 94 2.31 -13.55 0.04
CA ALA A 94 1.03 -14.13 0.41
C ALA A 94 -0.09 -13.11 0.68
N GLY A 95 -1.34 -13.54 0.55
CA GLY A 95 -2.52 -12.77 0.94
C GLY A 95 -2.92 -11.65 -0.01
N ILE A 96 -3.86 -10.81 0.45
CA ILE A 96 -4.59 -9.84 -0.37
C ILE A 96 -3.72 -8.77 -1.05
N ILE A 97 -2.57 -8.43 -0.48
CA ILE A 97 -1.63 -7.45 -1.04
C ILE A 97 -0.20 -7.98 -1.18
N GLY A 98 0.01 -9.30 -1.02
CA GLY A 98 1.35 -9.89 -1.15
C GLY A 98 2.30 -9.57 0.02
N PHE A 99 1.84 -9.79 1.26
CA PHE A 99 2.69 -9.77 2.46
C PHE A 99 3.89 -10.70 2.30
N THR A 100 5.07 -10.35 2.83
CA THR A 100 6.26 -11.19 2.65
C THR A 100 6.97 -11.62 3.91
N THR A 101 7.59 -12.80 3.86
CA THR A 101 8.37 -13.34 4.98
C THR A 101 9.67 -12.59 5.23
N GLY A 102 10.26 -12.01 4.17
CA GLY A 102 11.49 -11.22 4.23
C GLY A 102 11.28 -9.77 4.67
N THR A 103 10.03 -9.32 4.84
CA THR A 103 9.70 -7.98 5.34
C THR A 103 8.85 -8.06 6.63
N ASP A 104 8.53 -6.93 7.25
CA ASP A 104 7.89 -6.90 8.59
C ASP A 104 6.36 -7.09 8.55
N ASP A 105 5.74 -6.96 7.39
CA ASP A 105 4.28 -6.99 7.24
C ASP A 105 3.65 -8.36 7.58
N MET A 106 4.28 -9.46 7.17
CA MET A 106 3.83 -10.81 7.53
C MET A 106 4.02 -11.10 9.01
N VAL A 107 5.04 -10.49 9.64
CA VAL A 107 5.24 -10.57 11.08
C VAL A 107 4.09 -9.87 11.82
N HIS A 108 3.68 -8.68 11.36
CA HIS A 108 2.53 -7.95 11.91
C HIS A 108 1.24 -8.75 11.78
N LEU A 109 1.01 -9.35 10.61
CA LEU A 109 -0.16 -10.18 10.34
C LEU A 109 -0.23 -11.36 11.30
N VAL A 110 0.83 -12.18 11.38
CA VAL A 110 0.83 -13.37 12.23
C VAL A 110 0.73 -12.98 13.71
N LYS A 111 1.39 -11.91 14.15
CA LYS A 111 1.24 -11.39 15.51
C LYS A 111 -0.21 -10.99 15.81
N HIS A 112 -0.88 -10.31 14.88
CA HIS A 112 -2.28 -9.93 15.07
C HIS A 112 -3.20 -11.16 15.05
N TYR A 113 -3.00 -12.08 14.09
CA TYR A 113 -3.76 -13.32 13.99
C TYR A 113 -3.65 -14.18 15.27
N ASN A 114 -2.46 -14.23 15.87
CA ASN A 114 -2.23 -14.90 17.15
C ASN A 114 -3.00 -14.28 18.33
N LYS A 115 -3.33 -12.98 18.27
CA LYS A 115 -4.14 -12.31 19.30
C LYS A 115 -5.62 -12.66 19.15
N ILE A 116 -6.14 -12.65 17.92
CA ILE A 116 -7.57 -12.91 17.66
C ILE A 116 -7.91 -14.41 17.69
N ASN A 117 -6.98 -15.29 17.29
CA ASN A 117 -7.09 -16.73 17.44
C ASN A 117 -5.79 -17.34 18.00
N PRO A 118 -5.64 -17.49 19.32
CA PRO A 118 -4.42 -18.01 19.95
C PRO A 118 -4.06 -19.47 19.63
N ASN A 119 -4.99 -20.22 19.01
CA ASN A 119 -4.84 -21.65 18.69
C ASN A 119 -4.59 -21.90 17.20
N ASN A 120 -4.37 -20.85 16.41
CA ASN A 120 -4.16 -20.98 14.98
C ASN A 120 -2.83 -21.70 14.64
N ASP A 121 -2.79 -22.34 13.45
CA ASP A 121 -1.64 -23.11 12.98
C ASP A 121 -0.41 -22.25 12.62
N LEU A 122 -0.60 -20.95 12.36
CA LEU A 122 0.49 -20.02 11.98
C LEU A 122 1.34 -19.58 13.18
N LYS A 123 0.80 -19.68 14.40
CA LYS A 123 1.46 -19.23 15.63
C LYS A 123 2.89 -19.76 15.81
N LYS A 124 3.13 -21.02 15.47
CA LYS A 124 4.44 -21.67 15.62
C LYS A 124 5.53 -21.06 14.72
N TYR A 125 5.16 -20.32 13.68
CA TYR A 125 6.11 -19.70 12.74
C TYR A 125 6.52 -18.28 13.14
N GLU A 126 5.89 -17.68 14.16
CA GLU A 126 6.15 -16.28 14.56
C GLU A 126 7.63 -16.01 14.84
N GLY A 127 8.34 -16.97 15.46
CA GLY A 127 9.78 -16.85 15.74
C GLY A 127 10.63 -16.82 14.48
N ALA A 128 10.36 -17.72 13.52
CA ALA A 128 11.09 -17.77 12.25
C ALA A 128 10.82 -16.53 11.39
N LEU A 129 9.55 -16.10 11.30
CA LEU A 129 9.16 -14.88 10.57
C LEU A 129 9.89 -13.64 11.10
N LYS A 130 9.95 -13.44 12.43
CA LYS A 130 10.69 -12.33 13.03
C LYS A 130 12.18 -12.35 12.68
N GLN A 131 12.77 -13.54 12.61
CA GLN A 131 14.19 -13.67 12.26
C GLN A 131 14.42 -13.33 10.79
N LEU A 132 13.64 -13.91 9.88
CA LEU A 132 13.76 -13.70 8.44
C LEU A 132 13.54 -12.23 8.07
N SER A 133 12.50 -11.60 8.62
CA SER A 133 12.21 -10.18 8.45
C SER A 133 13.37 -9.28 8.89
N LYS A 134 13.92 -9.53 10.09
CA LYS A 134 15.06 -8.76 10.61
C LYS A 134 16.31 -8.89 9.74
N GLU A 135 16.50 -10.06 9.14
CA GLU A 135 17.62 -10.37 8.25
C GLU A 135 17.38 -9.90 6.81
N GLY A 136 16.16 -9.46 6.46
CA GLY A 136 15.77 -9.18 5.07
C GLY A 136 15.92 -10.43 4.19
N SER A 137 15.64 -11.61 4.73
CA SER A 137 16.00 -12.89 4.11
C SER A 137 14.87 -13.50 3.29
N GLU A 138 15.21 -13.97 2.09
CA GLU A 138 14.36 -14.82 1.25
C GLU A 138 14.27 -16.29 1.73
N SER A 139 14.98 -16.66 2.79
CA SER A 139 15.07 -18.06 3.22
C SER A 139 13.73 -18.62 3.74
N HIS A 140 13.49 -19.91 3.51
CA HIS A 140 12.35 -20.65 4.07
C HIS A 140 12.68 -21.42 5.36
N LYS A 141 13.86 -21.18 5.95
CA LYS A 141 14.29 -21.90 7.16
C LYS A 141 13.31 -21.68 8.32
N GLY A 142 12.78 -22.77 8.88
CA GLY A 142 11.82 -22.70 9.98
C GLY A 142 10.38 -22.42 9.54
N LEU A 143 10.11 -22.41 8.23
CA LEU A 143 8.79 -22.26 7.62
C LEU A 143 8.26 -23.57 7.01
N GLU A 144 8.73 -24.72 7.48
CA GLU A 144 8.33 -26.02 6.94
C GLU A 144 6.80 -26.22 7.10
N GLY A 145 6.10 -26.37 5.97
CA GLY A 145 4.64 -26.49 5.90
C GLY A 145 3.86 -25.19 6.13
N PHE A 146 4.52 -24.03 6.10
CA PHE A 146 3.90 -22.72 6.27
C PHE A 146 2.81 -22.44 5.22
N ASP A 147 3.07 -22.76 3.95
CA ASP A 147 2.13 -22.64 2.84
C ASP A 147 0.82 -23.43 3.07
N LYS A 148 0.94 -24.65 3.60
CA LYS A 148 -0.20 -25.48 3.97
C LYS A 148 -0.96 -24.88 5.16
N ALA A 149 -0.25 -24.40 6.17
CA ALA A 149 -0.87 -23.75 7.32
C ALA A 149 -1.61 -22.45 6.92
N TRP A 150 -1.06 -21.69 5.98
CA TRP A 150 -1.69 -20.50 5.40
C TRP A 150 -3.01 -20.84 4.70
N LYS A 151 -2.97 -21.84 3.80
CA LYS A 151 -4.17 -22.32 3.10
C LYS A 151 -5.21 -22.89 4.08
N ASN A 152 -4.76 -23.58 5.13
CA ASN A 152 -5.65 -24.08 6.18
C ASN A 152 -6.30 -22.94 6.97
N ALA A 153 -5.57 -21.88 7.33
CA ALA A 153 -6.13 -20.71 8.00
C ALA A 153 -7.22 -20.05 7.13
N SER A 154 -6.94 -19.82 5.85
CA SER A 154 -7.90 -19.25 4.91
C SER A 154 -9.15 -20.11 4.72
N LYS A 155 -9.03 -21.44 4.83
CA LYS A 155 -10.16 -22.37 4.66
C LYS A 155 -10.96 -22.59 5.94
N ASN A 156 -10.29 -22.79 7.07
CA ASN A 156 -10.89 -23.30 8.30
C ASN A 156 -11.15 -22.20 9.34
N ASP A 157 -10.53 -21.04 9.20
CA ASP A 157 -10.69 -19.87 10.09
C ASP A 157 -10.74 -18.57 9.27
N ARG A 158 -11.49 -18.61 8.16
CA ARG A 158 -11.51 -17.54 7.15
C ARG A 158 -11.77 -16.17 7.77
N ASP A 159 -12.79 -16.05 8.61
CA ASP A 159 -13.23 -14.75 9.13
C ASP A 159 -12.14 -14.06 9.96
N ASN A 160 -11.48 -14.80 10.86
CA ASN A 160 -10.37 -14.24 11.63
C ASN A 160 -9.15 -14.00 10.74
N PHE A 161 -8.87 -14.89 9.79
CA PHE A 161 -7.73 -14.73 8.90
C PHE A 161 -7.85 -13.51 7.97
N VAL A 162 -9.06 -13.25 7.46
CA VAL A 162 -9.40 -12.04 6.70
C VAL A 162 -9.25 -10.80 7.58
N LYS A 163 -9.78 -10.81 8.81
CA LYS A 163 -9.61 -9.69 9.76
C LYS A 163 -8.13 -9.38 10.02
N ALA A 164 -7.31 -10.39 10.28
CA ALA A 164 -5.87 -10.19 10.48
C ALA A 164 -5.17 -9.58 9.26
N GLN A 165 -5.51 -10.00 8.04
CA GLN A 165 -4.98 -9.40 6.82
C GLN A 165 -5.45 -7.95 6.65
N ASN A 166 -6.74 -7.70 6.87
CA ASN A 166 -7.33 -6.37 6.80
C ASN A 166 -6.74 -5.41 7.84
N TYR A 167 -6.41 -5.90 9.04
CA TYR A 167 -5.80 -5.10 10.10
C TYR A 167 -4.48 -4.49 9.63
N VAL A 168 -3.59 -5.32 9.06
CA VAL A 168 -2.29 -4.88 8.53
C VAL A 168 -2.49 -3.99 7.31
N LEU A 169 -3.31 -4.42 6.35
CA LEU A 169 -3.64 -3.63 5.15
C LEU A 169 -4.13 -2.22 5.51
N LYS A 170 -5.01 -2.13 6.51
CA LYS A 170 -5.57 -0.87 6.98
C LYS A 170 -4.50 -0.02 7.66
N HIS A 171 -3.87 -0.55 8.70
CA HIS A 171 -3.00 0.22 9.60
C HIS A 171 -1.66 0.58 8.96
N ASP A 172 -1.04 -0.37 8.25
CA ASP A 172 0.32 -0.18 7.74
C ASP A 172 0.36 0.48 6.36
N TYR A 173 -0.75 0.40 5.60
CA TYR A 173 -0.85 0.90 4.22
C TYR A 173 -1.97 1.94 4.04
N MET A 174 -3.25 1.54 4.20
CA MET A 174 -4.39 2.38 3.82
C MET A 174 -4.43 3.70 4.60
N ASP A 175 -4.35 3.64 5.93
CA ASP A 175 -4.47 4.82 6.78
C ASP A 175 -3.35 5.83 6.45
N LYS A 176 -2.14 5.35 6.15
CA LYS A 176 -1.00 6.19 5.75
C LYS A 176 -1.20 6.82 4.37
N ALA A 177 -1.58 6.03 3.36
CA ALA A 177 -1.82 6.54 2.01
C ALA A 177 -2.99 7.53 1.96
N VAL A 178 -4.08 7.23 2.67
CA VAL A 178 -5.26 8.12 2.76
C VAL A 178 -4.89 9.42 3.49
N GLN A 179 -4.14 9.34 4.59
CA GLN A 179 -3.68 10.53 5.29
C GLN A 179 -2.78 11.39 4.40
N ALA A 180 -1.82 10.80 3.70
CA ALA A 180 -0.96 11.50 2.74
C ALA A 180 -1.78 12.16 1.61
N ALA A 181 -2.78 11.45 1.06
CA ALA A 181 -3.65 11.99 0.03
C ALA A 181 -4.50 13.18 0.53
N LYS A 182 -4.99 13.14 1.77
CA LYS A 182 -5.67 14.28 2.43
C LYS A 182 -4.74 15.47 2.63
N ASP A 183 -3.50 15.19 3.04
CA ASP A 183 -2.49 16.21 3.26
C ASP A 183 -2.06 16.89 1.96
N ASP A 184 -2.12 16.17 0.84
CA ASP A 184 -1.82 16.70 -0.49
C ASP A 184 -3.04 17.19 -1.27
N GLY A 185 -4.25 16.97 -0.75
CA GLY A 185 -5.49 17.44 -1.36
C GLY A 185 -5.84 16.68 -2.64
N LEU A 186 -5.62 15.37 -2.65
CA LEU A 186 -5.82 14.51 -3.82
C LEU A 186 -7.27 14.02 -3.94
N SER A 187 -7.67 13.80 -5.20
CA SER A 187 -8.93 13.17 -5.61
C SER A 187 -8.97 11.66 -5.29
N GLN A 188 -10.04 10.99 -5.72
CA GLN A 188 -10.18 9.53 -5.56
C GLN A 188 -9.15 8.76 -6.40
N LEU A 189 -8.86 9.27 -7.61
CA LEU A 189 -7.79 8.75 -8.44
C LEU A 189 -6.41 8.94 -7.79
N GLY A 190 -6.14 10.13 -7.24
CA GLY A 190 -4.87 10.38 -6.55
C GLY A 190 -4.69 9.49 -5.30
N GLN A 191 -5.76 9.22 -4.57
CA GLN A 191 -5.76 8.23 -3.49
C GLN A 191 -5.45 6.82 -3.96
N TYR A 192 -6.06 6.38 -5.07
CA TYR A 192 -5.72 5.09 -5.69
C TYR A 192 -4.23 5.02 -6.04
N VAL A 193 -3.69 6.06 -6.69
CA VAL A 193 -2.28 6.14 -7.06
C VAL A 193 -1.37 6.04 -5.84
N TYR A 194 -1.71 6.72 -4.74
CA TYR A 194 -0.95 6.65 -3.48
C TYR A 194 -1.04 5.29 -2.80
N PHE A 195 -2.25 4.72 -2.75
CA PHE A 195 -2.48 3.42 -2.14
C PHE A 195 -1.78 2.29 -2.89
N ASP A 196 -1.85 2.29 -4.22
CA ASP A 196 -1.12 1.33 -5.05
C ASP A 196 0.41 1.48 -4.91
N ALA A 197 0.90 2.71 -4.74
CA ALA A 197 2.33 2.96 -4.52
C ALA A 197 2.81 2.45 -3.16
N ILE A 198 2.07 2.69 -2.07
CA ILE A 198 2.47 2.18 -0.76
C ILE A 198 2.40 0.65 -0.67
N VAL A 199 1.49 0.01 -1.42
CA VAL A 199 1.48 -1.45 -1.56
C VAL A 199 2.76 -1.91 -2.28
N LYS A 200 3.09 -1.32 -3.44
CA LYS A 200 4.25 -1.72 -4.26
C LYS A 200 5.62 -1.47 -3.61
N HIS A 201 5.79 -0.29 -3.01
CA HIS A 201 7.09 0.23 -2.56
C HIS A 201 7.24 0.17 -1.02
N GLY A 202 6.19 -0.23 -0.32
CA GLY A 202 6.12 -0.20 1.13
C GLY A 202 5.98 1.23 1.70
N PRO A 203 5.61 1.33 3.00
CA PRO A 203 5.65 2.59 3.73
C PRO A 203 7.10 3.05 3.98
N GLY A 204 7.29 4.33 4.27
CA GLY A 204 8.57 4.87 4.70
C GLY A 204 8.46 5.84 5.85
N GLU A 205 9.43 6.76 5.90
CA GLU A 205 9.40 7.90 6.80
C GLU A 205 9.44 9.17 5.96
N PHE A 206 8.37 9.97 6.02
CA PHE A 206 8.34 11.23 5.31
C PHE A 206 9.35 12.21 5.92
N LYS A 207 10.42 12.48 5.17
CA LYS A 207 11.50 13.37 5.57
C LYS A 207 11.94 14.23 4.40
N GLN A 208 12.06 15.53 4.62
CA GLN A 208 12.54 16.46 3.59
C GLN A 208 13.94 16.05 3.10
N GLY A 209 14.10 15.89 1.79
CA GLY A 209 15.28 15.35 1.15
C GLY A 209 15.53 13.85 1.40
N GLY A 210 14.56 13.09 1.90
CA GLY A 210 14.70 11.69 2.28
C GLY A 210 15.06 10.75 1.11
N TYR A 211 14.68 11.13 -0.11
CA TYR A 211 15.04 10.40 -1.34
C TYR A 211 16.47 10.71 -1.82
N LYS A 212 17.09 11.82 -1.37
CA LYS A 212 18.37 12.30 -1.92
C LYS A 212 19.50 11.37 -1.51
N GLY A 213 20.26 10.90 -2.50
CA GLY A 213 21.39 9.98 -2.28
C GLY A 213 20.98 8.51 -2.12
N LYS A 214 19.69 8.18 -2.18
CA LYS A 214 19.20 6.80 -2.28
C LYS A 214 19.11 6.36 -3.73
N ASP A 215 19.38 5.08 -3.98
CA ASP A 215 19.03 4.47 -5.27
C ASP A 215 17.51 4.52 -5.43
N PRO A 216 16.96 4.92 -6.59
CA PRO A 216 15.52 4.87 -6.83
C PRO A 216 14.89 3.48 -6.65
N ALA A 217 15.67 2.40 -6.78
CA ALA A 217 15.19 1.05 -6.45
C ALA A 217 14.78 0.90 -4.97
N ASP A 218 15.33 1.74 -4.08
CA ASP A 218 15.10 1.70 -2.64
C ASP A 218 14.12 2.79 -2.16
N TRP A 219 13.48 3.53 -3.07
CA TRP A 219 12.51 4.55 -2.68
C TRP A 219 11.22 3.91 -2.18
N SER A 220 10.87 4.17 -0.92
CA SER A 220 9.53 3.85 -0.41
C SER A 220 8.49 4.84 -0.96
N PHE A 221 7.23 4.60 -0.61
CA PHE A 221 6.15 5.55 -0.86
C PHE A 221 6.45 6.97 -0.39
N ASP A 222 7.03 7.13 0.81
CA ASP A 222 7.27 8.46 1.38
C ASP A 222 8.41 9.20 0.67
N GLU A 223 9.43 8.48 0.19
CA GLU A 223 10.47 9.08 -0.65
C GLU A 223 9.97 9.47 -2.04
N LEU A 224 9.11 8.65 -2.66
CA LEU A 224 8.44 8.99 -3.92
C LEU A 224 7.59 10.26 -3.76
N ARG A 225 6.82 10.32 -2.68
CA ARG A 225 5.99 11.46 -2.33
C ARG A 225 6.84 12.72 -2.11
N GLU A 226 7.90 12.63 -1.32
CA GLU A 226 8.76 13.78 -1.05
C GLU A 226 9.51 14.26 -2.30
N SER A 227 9.99 13.34 -3.15
CA SER A 227 10.59 13.68 -4.44
C SER A 227 9.63 14.44 -5.35
N THR A 228 8.35 14.06 -5.33
CA THR A 228 7.30 14.72 -6.12
C THR A 228 7.00 16.13 -5.62
N ILE A 229 6.89 16.30 -4.30
CA ILE A 229 6.67 17.60 -3.67
C ILE A 229 7.86 18.54 -3.93
N ASP A 230 9.10 18.05 -3.81
CA ASP A 230 10.31 18.84 -4.10
C ASP A 230 10.33 19.31 -5.57
N LYS A 231 10.08 18.39 -6.52
CA LYS A 231 9.95 18.72 -7.95
C LYS A 231 8.82 19.72 -8.26
N SER A 232 7.77 19.71 -7.45
CA SER A 232 6.62 20.61 -7.55
C SER A 232 6.84 21.95 -6.81
N GLY A 233 8.08 22.28 -6.48
CA GLY A 233 8.44 23.53 -5.81
C GLY A 233 8.01 23.58 -4.34
N GLY A 234 8.00 22.43 -3.66
CA GLY A 234 7.60 22.31 -2.25
C GLY A 234 6.09 22.39 -2.04
N LYS A 235 5.28 22.12 -3.07
CA LYS A 235 3.82 22.23 -3.02
C LYS A 235 3.15 20.95 -3.53
N SER A 236 1.90 20.79 -3.14
CA SER A 236 0.98 19.75 -3.58
C SER A 236 -0.33 20.39 -4.07
N PRO A 237 -1.31 19.61 -4.59
CA PRO A 237 -2.57 20.16 -5.06
C PRO A 237 -3.33 20.99 -4.02
N LYS A 238 -3.26 20.62 -2.74
CA LYS A 238 -3.79 21.40 -1.61
C LYS A 238 -3.30 22.85 -1.59
N ASN A 239 -2.09 23.10 -2.08
CA ASN A 239 -1.45 24.42 -2.07
C ASN A 239 -1.29 25.01 -3.49
N GLY A 240 -2.11 24.55 -4.44
CA GLY A 240 -2.28 25.17 -5.76
C GLY A 240 -1.47 24.57 -6.91
N VAL A 241 -0.85 23.40 -6.73
CA VAL A 241 -0.32 22.61 -7.87
C VAL A 241 -1.51 21.98 -8.61
N ASN A 242 -1.45 21.90 -9.94
CA ASN A 242 -2.45 21.15 -10.67
C ASN A 242 -2.32 19.66 -10.34
N GLU A 243 -3.44 18.99 -10.03
CA GLU A 243 -3.41 17.56 -9.64
C GLU A 243 -2.92 16.64 -10.77
N GLU A 244 -3.26 16.93 -12.02
CA GLU A 244 -2.78 16.18 -13.20
C GLU A 244 -1.24 16.21 -13.27
N ASP A 245 -0.65 17.41 -13.15
CA ASP A 245 0.81 17.61 -13.17
C ASP A 245 1.49 16.91 -11.99
N PHE A 246 0.89 17.03 -10.80
CA PHE A 246 1.42 16.42 -9.58
C PHE A 246 1.39 14.89 -9.65
N LEU A 247 0.29 14.29 -10.10
CA LEU A 247 0.17 12.85 -10.24
C LEU A 247 1.09 12.31 -11.34
N ASN A 248 1.22 13.00 -12.48
CA ASN A 248 2.18 12.60 -13.51
C ASN A 248 3.63 12.64 -12.99
N ALA A 249 4.02 13.68 -12.25
CA ALA A 249 5.35 13.76 -11.63
C ALA A 249 5.59 12.64 -10.59
N PHE A 250 4.55 12.23 -9.87
CA PHE A 250 4.60 11.08 -8.96
C PHE A 250 4.79 9.77 -9.73
N LEU A 251 4.02 9.56 -10.80
CA LEU A 251 4.16 8.37 -11.65
C LEU A 251 5.53 8.31 -12.33
N ASP A 252 6.11 9.43 -12.75
CA ASP A 252 7.48 9.47 -13.27
C ASP A 252 8.50 8.98 -12.25
N GLY A 253 8.32 9.33 -10.97
CA GLY A 253 9.11 8.79 -9.87
C GLY A 253 8.97 7.28 -9.74
N ARG A 254 7.73 6.77 -9.83
CA ARG A 254 7.44 5.33 -9.78
C ARG A 254 8.01 4.56 -10.97
N PHE A 255 7.89 5.10 -12.18
CA PHE A 255 8.52 4.53 -13.38
C PHE A 255 10.03 4.41 -13.18
N LYS A 256 10.68 5.46 -12.67
CA LYS A 256 12.11 5.45 -12.38
C LYS A 256 12.49 4.39 -11.35
N SER A 257 11.71 4.27 -10.28
CA SER A 257 11.93 3.30 -9.20
C SER A 257 11.77 1.86 -9.71
N ILE A 258 10.65 1.54 -10.34
CA ILE A 258 10.39 0.20 -10.91
C ILE A 258 11.40 -0.13 -12.01
N GLN A 259 11.78 0.84 -12.86
CA GLN A 259 12.82 0.61 -13.85
C GLN A 259 14.13 0.20 -13.19
N LYS A 260 14.55 0.91 -12.14
CA LYS A 260 15.77 0.61 -11.38
C LYS A 260 15.73 -0.76 -10.70
N GLU A 261 14.59 -1.16 -10.14
CA GLU A 261 14.40 -2.50 -9.57
C GLU A 261 14.59 -3.61 -10.61
N ASN A 262 14.20 -3.37 -11.87
CA ASN A 262 14.21 -4.36 -12.95
C ASN A 262 15.41 -4.21 -13.90
N GLU A 263 16.38 -3.33 -13.61
CA GLU A 263 17.52 -3.09 -14.51
C GLU A 263 18.41 -4.32 -14.75
N ASN A 264 18.40 -5.27 -13.83
CA ASN A 264 19.13 -6.53 -13.93
C ASN A 264 18.23 -7.74 -14.17
N ASP A 265 16.93 -7.52 -14.42
CA ASP A 265 16.02 -8.59 -14.78
C ASP A 265 16.25 -8.98 -16.26
N GLU A 266 16.59 -10.24 -16.49
CA GLU A 266 16.75 -10.79 -17.84
C GLU A 266 15.39 -11.06 -18.52
N SER A 267 14.29 -10.97 -17.76
CA SER A 267 12.94 -11.02 -18.29
C SER A 267 12.67 -9.76 -19.14
N ASN A 268 12.15 -9.94 -20.35
CA ASN A 268 11.63 -8.84 -21.16
C ASN A 268 10.17 -8.52 -20.79
N ASP A 269 9.80 -8.69 -19.51
CA ASP A 269 8.44 -8.49 -19.05
C ASP A 269 8.12 -6.99 -18.97
N ASN A 270 7.35 -6.52 -19.94
CA ASN A 270 6.92 -5.12 -20.00
C ASN A 270 5.62 -4.88 -19.21
N ASP A 271 5.03 -5.93 -18.64
CA ASP A 271 3.76 -5.87 -17.92
C ASP A 271 3.95 -5.26 -16.52
N VAL A 272 5.19 -5.23 -15.99
CA VAL A 272 5.55 -4.58 -14.71
C VAL A 272 5.11 -3.11 -14.63
N PHE A 273 4.96 -2.45 -15.77
CA PHE A 273 4.53 -1.06 -15.89
C PHE A 273 3.03 -0.88 -16.17
N ASP A 274 2.27 -1.95 -16.39
CA ASP A 274 0.85 -1.83 -16.80
C ASP A 274 -0.02 -1.13 -15.76
N ARG A 275 0.29 -1.29 -14.46
CA ARG A 275 -0.38 -0.53 -13.39
C ARG A 275 -0.17 0.98 -13.52
N LEU A 276 1.05 1.41 -13.86
CA LEU A 276 1.36 2.83 -14.02
C LEU A 276 0.73 3.37 -15.31
N LYS A 277 0.77 2.60 -16.41
CA LYS A 277 0.11 2.97 -17.67
C LYS A 277 -1.40 3.11 -17.49
N THR A 278 -2.02 2.22 -16.71
CA THR A 278 -3.45 2.32 -16.34
C THR A 278 -3.73 3.60 -15.56
N GLN A 279 -2.91 3.92 -14.56
CA GLN A 279 -3.03 5.18 -13.79
C GLN A 279 -2.86 6.42 -14.68
N GLN A 280 -1.85 6.43 -15.57
CA GLN A 280 -1.65 7.50 -16.55
C GLN A 280 -2.87 7.68 -17.46
N GLN A 281 -3.49 6.58 -17.89
CA GLN A 281 -4.68 6.63 -18.74
C GLN A 281 -5.87 7.25 -17.98
N PHE A 282 -6.10 6.87 -16.72
CA PHE A 282 -7.16 7.51 -15.90
C PHE A 282 -6.92 9.00 -15.65
N ILE A 283 -5.65 9.41 -15.47
CA ILE A 283 -5.27 10.82 -15.35
C ILE A 283 -5.58 11.56 -16.65
N LYS A 284 -5.15 11.00 -17.79
CA LYS A 284 -5.40 11.56 -19.13
C LYS A 284 -6.89 11.70 -19.44
N ASP A 285 -7.69 10.73 -19.01
CA ASP A 285 -9.16 10.75 -19.16
C ASP A 285 -9.84 11.69 -18.16
N LYS A 286 -9.07 12.32 -17.25
CA LYS A 286 -9.54 13.21 -16.19
C LYS A 286 -10.57 12.56 -15.27
N ASN A 287 -10.46 11.24 -15.08
CA ASN A 287 -11.34 10.49 -14.21
C ASN A 287 -10.88 10.58 -12.74
N PHE A 288 -10.74 11.81 -12.22
CA PHE A 288 -10.27 12.09 -10.87
C PHE A 288 -11.22 11.54 -9.78
N ASP A 289 -12.49 11.39 -10.11
CA ASP A 289 -13.50 10.76 -9.25
C ASP A 289 -13.47 9.22 -9.29
N LEU A 290 -12.57 8.62 -10.09
CA LEU A 290 -12.46 7.17 -10.29
C LEU A 290 -13.82 6.51 -10.58
N LYS A 291 -14.61 7.17 -11.44
CA LYS A 291 -15.98 6.77 -11.79
C LYS A 291 -15.97 5.50 -12.63
N LEU A 292 -16.92 4.62 -12.33
CA LEU A 292 -17.26 3.46 -13.14
C LEU A 292 -18.05 3.88 -14.41
N PRO A 293 -17.99 3.10 -15.50
CA PRO A 293 -17.16 1.90 -15.65
C PRO A 293 -15.66 2.24 -15.82
N LEU A 294 -14.80 1.31 -15.42
CA LEU A 294 -13.36 1.36 -15.63
C LEU A 294 -12.96 0.18 -16.53
N ASP A 295 -12.48 0.51 -17.73
CA ASP A 295 -11.86 -0.43 -18.66
C ASP A 295 -10.34 -0.23 -18.62
N PHE A 296 -9.59 -1.29 -18.30
CA PHE A 296 -8.14 -1.18 -18.15
C PHE A 296 -7.44 -2.51 -18.45
N LYS A 297 -6.12 -2.45 -18.59
CA LYS A 297 -5.27 -3.60 -18.87
C LYS A 297 -4.18 -3.72 -17.81
N MET A 298 -4.04 -4.90 -17.22
CA MET A 298 -3.01 -5.22 -16.25
C MET A 298 -2.49 -6.64 -16.48
N ASN A 299 -1.18 -6.84 -16.38
CA ASN A 299 -0.54 -8.15 -16.50
C ASN A 299 -0.93 -8.89 -17.78
N GLY A 300 -1.04 -8.16 -18.90
CA GLY A 300 -1.47 -8.71 -20.18
C GLY A 300 -2.99 -8.92 -20.33
N GLU A 301 -3.78 -8.86 -19.26
CA GLU A 301 -5.23 -9.13 -19.24
C GLU A 301 -6.07 -7.85 -19.27
N ASN A 302 -7.22 -7.92 -19.94
CA ASN A 302 -8.19 -6.82 -19.96
C ASN A 302 -9.23 -7.00 -18.84
N PHE A 303 -9.50 -5.94 -18.10
CA PHE A 303 -10.49 -5.91 -17.04
C PHE A 303 -11.58 -4.90 -17.35
N HIS A 304 -12.81 -5.24 -16.96
CA HIS A 304 -13.95 -4.35 -16.93
C HIS A 304 -14.49 -4.32 -15.51
N LEU A 305 -14.57 -3.13 -14.91
CA LEU A 305 -15.22 -2.90 -13.63
C LEU A 305 -16.40 -1.95 -13.84
N ASP A 306 -17.59 -2.42 -13.55
CA ASP A 306 -18.82 -1.63 -13.45
C ASP A 306 -19.45 -1.80 -12.06
N GLN A 307 -20.59 -1.16 -11.83
CA GLN A 307 -21.25 -1.24 -10.52
C GLN A 307 -21.74 -2.66 -10.21
N ASP A 308 -22.13 -3.41 -11.23
CA ASP A 308 -22.58 -4.78 -11.06
C ASP A 308 -21.44 -5.67 -10.58
N ALA A 309 -20.24 -5.56 -11.16
CA ALA A 309 -19.04 -6.26 -10.69
C ALA A 309 -18.72 -5.92 -9.23
N ILE A 310 -18.73 -4.63 -8.87
CA ILE A 310 -18.44 -4.16 -7.51
C ILE A 310 -19.45 -4.68 -6.48
N ASN A 311 -20.72 -4.73 -6.85
CA ASN A 311 -21.78 -5.25 -5.98
C ASN A 311 -21.70 -6.78 -5.77
N HIS A 312 -21.09 -7.52 -6.69
CA HIS A 312 -20.87 -8.97 -6.55
C HIS A 312 -19.68 -9.34 -5.68
N TYR A 313 -18.73 -8.43 -5.46
CA TYR A 313 -17.59 -8.68 -4.56
C TYR A 313 -18.03 -8.66 -3.10
N ASN A 314 -17.48 -9.57 -2.31
CA ASN A 314 -17.89 -9.79 -0.92
C ASN A 314 -17.64 -8.54 -0.07
N ASP A 315 -18.70 -8.05 0.59
CA ASP A 315 -18.63 -6.91 1.50
C ASP A 315 -17.82 -7.21 2.76
N GLN A 316 -17.87 -8.45 3.25
CA GLN A 316 -17.21 -8.83 4.49
C GLN A 316 -15.70 -8.89 4.37
N ASP A 317 -15.20 -9.10 3.14
CA ASP A 317 -13.77 -9.22 2.92
C ASP A 317 -13.07 -7.87 3.08
N LEU A 318 -13.73 -6.71 2.91
CA LEU A 318 -13.09 -5.39 3.12
C LEU A 318 -13.66 -4.61 4.32
N ASP A 319 -14.13 -5.33 5.33
CA ASP A 319 -14.54 -4.74 6.61
C ASP A 319 -13.31 -4.34 7.42
N PHE A 320 -12.87 -3.10 7.23
CA PHE A 320 -11.74 -2.50 7.94
C PHE A 320 -12.14 -1.92 9.30
N ASP A 321 -13.44 -1.77 9.57
CA ASP A 321 -13.91 -1.20 10.83
C ASP A 321 -13.94 -2.26 11.95
N ASN A 322 -14.06 -3.54 11.57
CA ASN A 322 -14.03 -4.69 12.48
C ASN A 322 -12.78 -5.58 12.33
N ALA A 323 -11.71 -5.03 11.73
CA ALA A 323 -10.43 -5.71 11.52
C ALA A 323 -9.52 -5.68 12.76
#